data_AF-A0A494J425-F1
#
_entry.id   AF-A0A494J425-F1
#
_cell.length_a   1.000
_cell.length_b   1.000
_cell.length_c   1.000
_cell.angle_alpha   90.00
_cell.angle_beta   90.00
_cell.angle_gamma   90.00
#
_symmetry.space_group_name_H-M   'P 1'
#
loop_
_entity.id
_entity.type
_entity.pdbx_description
1 polymer ?
#
loop_
_entity_poly.entity_id
_entity_poly.type
_entity_poly.pdbx_seq_one_letter_code
_entity_poly.pdbx_strand_id
1 'polypeptide(L)'
;MEARIKENEQQTALAKAQADNALTTANRVSQLTSFMNTTVDGNVVASGTMLVGDVNGGNAGMTGVTDRGSDSVRFFLGTNYANKNKAPLAFIDKGLIQMHHPNGVLGFEMGIVNGKLVFNVYDNAGNKTMEMGSQGIIFSNYIPDSWDNYSLLIIPSGSTTSDAAFESFLRSQLNITTHQNDTEGWCNVDLNQNTTYWRYSAGVSYDSANYKQYEKFYFDTDNSKQKPGASTPKKWDGWYAMPAHAQGSDAPIGGMSNWSITVLCIRLAGGEQVQTKNISMSGSEFIHP
;
A
#
# COMPACT_ATOMS: atom_id res chain seq x y z
N MET A 1 -63.31 8.41 -8.65
CA MET A 1 -63.10 7.03 -9.15
C MET A 1 -62.81 7.04 -10.65
N GLU A 2 -63.64 7.71 -11.46
CA GLU A 2 -63.47 7.80 -12.92
C GLU A 2 -62.15 8.44 -13.39
N ALA A 3 -61.65 9.48 -12.71
CA ALA A 3 -60.37 10.11 -13.08
C ALA A 3 -59.17 9.15 -12.95
N ARG A 4 -59.15 8.31 -11.92
CA ARG A 4 -58.13 7.28 -11.71
C ARG A 4 -58.23 6.14 -12.73
N ILE A 5 -59.45 5.82 -13.19
CA ILE A 5 -59.66 4.83 -14.24
C ILE A 5 -59.12 5.34 -15.57
N LYS A 6 -59.44 6.58 -15.96
CA LYS A 6 -58.92 7.22 -17.18
C LYS A 6 -57.40 7.35 -17.18
N GLU A 7 -56.81 7.70 -16.02
CA GLU A 7 -55.35 7.76 -15.85
C GLU A 7 -54.71 6.37 -16.02
N ASN A 8 -55.28 5.34 -15.42
CA ASN A 8 -54.80 3.95 -15.58
C ASN A 8 -54.92 3.45 -17.02
N GLU A 9 -56.02 3.78 -17.72
CA GLU A 9 -56.23 3.46 -19.13
C GLU A 9 -55.17 4.15 -20.01
N GLN A 10 -54.88 5.42 -19.75
CA GLN A 10 -53.85 6.18 -20.46
C GLN A 10 -52.45 5.62 -20.20
N GLN A 11 -52.10 5.31 -18.95
CA GLN A 11 -50.81 4.67 -18.61
C GLN A 11 -50.68 3.30 -19.27
N THR A 12 -51.75 2.51 -19.31
CA THR A 12 -51.77 1.19 -19.98
C THR A 12 -51.59 1.33 -21.48
N ALA A 13 -52.24 2.30 -22.12
CA ALA A 13 -52.09 2.58 -23.55
C ALA A 13 -50.66 3.02 -23.90
N LEU A 14 -50.04 3.88 -23.06
CA LEU A 14 -48.65 4.30 -23.23
C LEU A 14 -47.67 3.13 -23.06
N ALA A 15 -47.84 2.32 -22.02
CA ALA A 15 -47.00 1.14 -21.79
C ALA A 15 -47.12 0.14 -22.96
N LYS A 16 -48.32 -0.07 -23.48
CA LYS A 16 -48.55 -0.90 -24.67
C LYS A 16 -47.85 -0.33 -25.90
N ALA A 17 -48.00 0.97 -26.17
CA ALA A 17 -47.34 1.62 -27.30
C ALA A 17 -45.80 1.52 -27.21
N GLN A 18 -45.24 1.65 -26.01
CA GLN A 18 -43.80 1.47 -25.77
C GLN A 18 -43.35 0.03 -26.02
N ALA A 19 -44.11 -0.96 -25.53
CA ALA A 19 -43.82 -2.37 -25.76
C ALA A 19 -43.90 -2.76 -27.25
N ASP A 20 -44.93 -2.31 -27.95
CA ASP A 20 -45.12 -2.54 -29.39
C ASP A 20 -43.98 -1.87 -30.20
N ASN A 21 -43.56 -0.67 -29.82
CA ASN A 21 -42.40 0.01 -30.43
C ASN A 21 -41.08 -0.74 -30.19
N ALA A 22 -40.85 -1.24 -28.97
CA ALA A 22 -39.66 -2.03 -28.65
C ALA A 22 -39.59 -3.33 -29.46
N LEU A 23 -40.72 -4.06 -29.56
CA LEU A 23 -40.82 -5.28 -30.36
C LEU A 23 -40.59 -5.02 -31.85
N THR A 24 -41.22 -3.98 -32.40
CA THR A 24 -41.05 -3.59 -33.81
C THR A 24 -39.59 -3.20 -34.10
N THR A 25 -38.96 -2.46 -33.19
CA THR A 25 -37.56 -2.06 -33.33
C THR A 25 -36.63 -3.28 -33.28
N ALA A 26 -36.83 -4.21 -32.34
CA ALA A 26 -36.03 -5.44 -32.24
C ALA A 26 -36.12 -6.30 -33.51
N ASN A 27 -37.33 -6.42 -34.08
CA ASN A 27 -37.55 -7.15 -35.33
C ASN A 27 -36.87 -6.50 -36.54
N ARG A 28 -36.77 -5.16 -36.58
CA ARG A 28 -36.06 -4.44 -37.65
C ARG A 28 -34.55 -4.57 -37.50
N VAL A 29 -34.02 -4.40 -36.29
CA VAL A 29 -32.58 -4.51 -36.01
C VAL A 29 -32.04 -5.90 -36.32
N SER A 30 -32.81 -6.96 -36.07
CA SER A 30 -32.38 -8.34 -36.35
C SER A 30 -32.24 -8.66 -37.84
N GLN A 31 -32.86 -7.87 -38.74
CA GLN A 31 -32.77 -8.05 -40.19
C GLN A 31 -31.55 -7.34 -40.81
N LEU A 32 -30.92 -6.42 -40.09
CA LEU A 32 -29.76 -5.67 -40.55
C LEU A 32 -28.49 -6.52 -40.35
N THR A 33 -27.96 -7.08 -41.44
CA THR A 33 -26.84 -8.04 -41.40
C THR A 33 -25.54 -7.54 -42.04
N SER A 34 -25.61 -6.48 -42.86
CA SER A 34 -24.43 -5.90 -43.51
C SER A 34 -23.98 -4.63 -42.79
N PHE A 35 -22.76 -4.66 -42.26
CA PHE A 35 -22.11 -3.52 -41.58
C PHE A 35 -21.03 -2.85 -42.44
N MET A 36 -20.92 -3.26 -43.71
CA MET A 36 -19.96 -2.70 -44.66
C MET A 36 -20.42 -1.34 -45.24
N ASN A 37 -21.70 -1.02 -45.09
CA ASN A 37 -22.29 0.27 -45.46
C ASN A 37 -23.20 0.74 -44.32
N THR A 38 -23.54 2.03 -44.33
CA THR A 38 -24.52 2.60 -43.40
C THR A 38 -25.93 2.43 -43.96
N THR A 39 -26.84 1.90 -43.14
CA THR A 39 -28.28 1.86 -43.43
C THR A 39 -29.03 2.65 -42.37
N VAL A 40 -29.91 3.55 -42.82
CA VAL A 40 -30.84 4.29 -41.97
C VAL A 40 -32.24 3.80 -42.28
N ASP A 41 -32.89 3.18 -41.31
CA ASP A 41 -34.27 2.73 -41.40
C ASP A 41 -35.04 3.35 -40.22
N GLY A 42 -35.82 4.39 -40.47
CA GLY A 42 -36.53 5.15 -39.44
C GLY A 42 -35.59 5.66 -38.34
N ASN A 43 -35.79 5.20 -37.11
CA ASN A 43 -34.97 5.51 -35.93
C ASN A 43 -33.80 4.52 -35.68
N VAL A 44 -33.52 3.61 -36.62
CA VAL A 44 -32.42 2.64 -36.54
C VAL A 44 -31.31 3.04 -37.52
N VAL A 45 -30.08 3.10 -37.01
CA VAL A 45 -28.87 3.29 -37.83
C VAL A 45 -27.98 2.07 -37.65
N ALA A 46 -27.76 1.30 -38.70
CA ALA A 46 -26.79 0.22 -38.73
C ALA A 46 -25.55 0.67 -39.51
N SER A 47 -24.39 0.63 -38.86
CA SER A 47 -23.12 1.02 -39.45
C SER A 47 -21.98 0.27 -38.78
N GLY A 48 -20.95 -0.11 -39.53
CA GLY A 48 -19.76 -0.75 -38.96
C GLY A 48 -18.88 0.21 -38.16
N THR A 49 -18.84 1.50 -38.53
CA THR A 49 -18.07 2.53 -37.82
C THR A 49 -18.71 3.90 -38.03
N MET A 50 -18.90 4.63 -36.94
CA MET A 50 -19.35 6.02 -36.95
C MET A 50 -18.26 6.90 -36.34
N LEU A 51 -17.82 7.91 -37.08
CA LEU A 51 -16.81 8.88 -36.64
C LEU A 51 -17.44 10.27 -36.54
N VAL A 52 -17.01 11.04 -35.54
CA VAL A 52 -17.33 12.46 -35.41
C VAL A 52 -16.04 13.27 -35.33
N GLY A 53 -16.11 14.55 -35.69
CA GLY A 53 -14.93 15.40 -35.80
C GLY A 53 -15.28 16.87 -36.01
N ASP A 54 -14.23 17.68 -36.15
CA ASP A 54 -14.30 19.10 -36.45
C ASP A 54 -13.39 19.44 -37.65
N VAL A 55 -13.13 20.73 -37.87
CA VAL A 55 -12.27 21.23 -38.96
C VAL A 55 -10.84 20.66 -38.95
N ASN A 56 -10.38 20.14 -37.81
CA ASN A 56 -9.07 19.53 -37.63
C ASN A 56 -9.08 17.99 -37.81
N GLY A 57 -10.26 17.38 -38.01
CA GLY A 57 -10.43 15.96 -38.28
C GLY A 57 -11.26 15.20 -37.25
N GLY A 58 -11.26 13.86 -37.37
CA GLY A 58 -12.00 12.97 -36.48
C GLY A 58 -11.44 12.97 -35.05
N ASN A 59 -12.29 13.19 -34.06
CA ASN A 59 -11.91 13.33 -32.64
C ASN A 59 -12.63 12.33 -31.72
N ALA A 60 -13.58 11.55 -32.23
CA ALA A 60 -14.26 10.48 -31.50
C ALA A 60 -14.97 9.51 -32.46
N GLY A 61 -15.44 8.39 -31.93
CA GLY A 61 -16.27 7.47 -32.70
C GLY A 61 -16.69 6.20 -31.97
N MET A 62 -17.48 5.39 -32.65
CA MET A 62 -17.83 4.03 -32.28
C MET A 62 -17.59 3.06 -33.43
N THR A 63 -17.18 1.84 -33.12
CA THR A 63 -16.78 0.87 -34.15
C THR A 63 -17.10 -0.57 -33.73
N GLY A 64 -17.67 -1.32 -34.66
CA GLY A 64 -17.84 -2.77 -34.57
C GLY A 64 -16.60 -3.56 -35.02
N VAL A 65 -15.53 -2.89 -35.44
CA VAL A 65 -14.29 -3.55 -35.90
C VAL A 65 -13.62 -4.27 -34.73
N THR A 66 -13.33 -5.55 -34.91
CA THR A 66 -12.58 -6.38 -33.96
C THR A 66 -11.16 -6.57 -34.48
N ASP A 67 -10.24 -5.68 -34.11
CA ASP A 67 -8.83 -5.71 -34.53
C ASP A 67 -7.87 -6.20 -33.43
N ARG A 68 -8.37 -6.35 -32.19
CA ARG A 68 -7.59 -6.80 -31.01
C ARG A 68 -8.34 -7.82 -30.15
N GLY A 69 -9.23 -8.61 -30.76
CA GLY A 69 -10.08 -9.55 -30.02
C GLY A 69 -10.91 -8.82 -28.95
N SER A 70 -10.92 -9.35 -27.73
CA SER A 70 -11.65 -8.79 -26.60
C SER A 70 -11.15 -7.41 -26.11
N ASP A 71 -9.96 -7.00 -26.55
CA ASP A 71 -9.39 -5.68 -26.23
C ASP A 71 -9.69 -4.64 -27.32
N SER A 72 -10.52 -4.98 -28.32
CA SER A 72 -10.91 -4.04 -29.37
C SER A 72 -11.75 -2.92 -28.78
N VAL A 73 -11.46 -1.68 -29.18
CA VAL A 73 -12.22 -0.50 -28.76
C VAL A 73 -13.56 -0.45 -29.48
N ARG A 74 -14.66 -0.26 -28.74
CA ARG A 74 -16.03 -0.10 -29.25
C ARG A 74 -16.49 1.36 -29.29
N PHE A 75 -15.98 2.18 -28.38
CA PHE A 75 -16.25 3.62 -28.31
C PHE A 75 -15.00 4.35 -27.82
N PHE A 76 -14.68 5.50 -28.41
CA PHE A 76 -13.52 6.31 -28.04
C PHE A 76 -13.78 7.80 -28.18
N LEU A 77 -13.17 8.60 -27.29
CA LEU A 77 -13.25 10.06 -27.29
C LEU A 77 -11.85 10.70 -27.21
N GLY A 78 -11.69 11.86 -27.82
CA GLY A 78 -10.50 12.72 -27.70
C GLY A 78 -9.34 12.33 -28.61
N THR A 79 -9.58 11.49 -29.62
CA THR A 79 -8.54 11.09 -30.59
C THR A 79 -9.15 10.58 -31.90
N ASN A 80 -8.33 10.41 -32.92
CA ASN A 80 -8.75 9.86 -34.21
C ASN A 80 -8.81 8.32 -34.19
N TYR A 81 -9.43 7.72 -35.21
CA TYR A 81 -9.62 6.27 -35.29
C TYR A 81 -8.31 5.46 -35.21
N ALA A 82 -7.24 5.97 -35.81
CA ALA A 82 -5.93 5.31 -35.80
C ALA A 82 -5.36 5.18 -34.38
N ASN A 83 -5.68 6.13 -33.49
CA ASN A 83 -5.20 6.18 -32.11
C ASN A 83 -6.24 5.74 -31.08
N LYS A 84 -7.37 5.15 -31.50
CA LYS A 84 -8.49 4.75 -30.61
C LYS A 84 -8.05 3.93 -29.38
N ASN A 85 -7.00 3.13 -29.51
CA ASN A 85 -6.46 2.28 -28.45
C ASN A 85 -5.70 3.04 -27.35
N LYS A 86 -5.44 4.32 -27.55
CA LYS A 86 -4.80 5.24 -26.58
C LYS A 86 -5.68 6.47 -26.35
N ALA A 87 -6.98 6.34 -26.63
CA ALA A 87 -7.91 7.45 -26.47
C ALA A 87 -8.02 7.86 -25.00
N PRO A 88 -8.13 9.18 -24.70
CA PRO A 88 -8.38 9.68 -23.35
C PRO A 88 -9.51 8.94 -22.62
N LEU A 89 -10.57 8.55 -23.33
CA LEU A 89 -11.60 7.63 -22.84
C LEU A 89 -11.90 6.59 -23.92
N ALA A 90 -11.90 5.32 -23.53
CA ALA A 90 -12.25 4.19 -24.39
C ALA A 90 -13.13 3.17 -23.65
N PHE A 91 -14.05 2.56 -24.38
CA PHE A 91 -14.81 1.39 -23.96
C PHE A 91 -14.37 0.25 -24.86
N ILE A 92 -14.00 -0.88 -24.27
CA ILE A 92 -13.49 -2.04 -25.01
C ILE A 92 -14.48 -3.20 -25.01
N ASP A 93 -14.31 -4.12 -25.94
CA ASP A 93 -15.24 -5.22 -26.25
C ASP A 93 -15.57 -6.10 -25.04
N LYS A 94 -14.59 -6.36 -24.16
CA LYS A 94 -14.80 -7.08 -22.89
C LYS A 94 -15.50 -6.27 -21.79
N GLY A 95 -16.08 -5.12 -22.12
CA GLY A 95 -16.90 -4.31 -21.21
C GLY A 95 -16.11 -3.51 -20.17
N LEU A 96 -14.82 -3.22 -20.42
CA LEU A 96 -14.06 -2.31 -19.55
C LEU A 96 -14.12 -0.88 -20.07
N ILE A 97 -14.11 0.05 -19.12
CA ILE A 97 -13.87 1.48 -19.35
C ILE A 97 -12.40 1.73 -19.05
N GLN A 98 -11.70 2.36 -19.99
CA GLN A 98 -10.29 2.70 -19.88
C GLN A 98 -10.12 4.20 -20.12
N MET A 99 -9.31 4.85 -19.29
CA MET A 99 -8.86 6.22 -19.52
C MET A 99 -7.34 6.25 -19.61
N HIS A 100 -6.82 7.03 -20.57
CA HIS A 100 -5.38 7.13 -20.80
C HIS A 100 -4.88 8.52 -20.44
N HIS A 101 -3.67 8.57 -19.88
CA HIS A 101 -2.89 9.81 -19.73
C HIS A 101 -2.59 10.43 -21.10
N PRO A 102 -2.22 11.72 -21.19
CA PRO A 102 -1.88 12.37 -22.46
C PRO A 102 -0.77 11.70 -23.27
N ASN A 103 0.11 10.94 -22.61
CA ASN A 103 1.17 10.14 -23.24
C ASN A 103 0.68 8.77 -23.79
N GLY A 104 -0.61 8.46 -23.63
CA GLY A 104 -1.23 7.21 -24.05
C GLY A 104 -1.03 6.02 -23.11
N VAL A 105 -0.45 6.24 -21.92
CA VAL A 105 -0.38 5.22 -20.86
C VAL A 105 -1.74 5.08 -20.19
N LEU A 106 -2.17 3.85 -19.90
CA LEU A 106 -3.41 3.59 -19.17
C LEU A 106 -3.32 4.27 -17.80
N GLY A 107 -4.29 5.11 -17.46
CA GLY A 107 -4.38 5.80 -16.17
C GLY A 107 -5.50 5.27 -15.27
N PHE A 108 -6.55 4.70 -15.88
CA PHE A 108 -7.71 4.18 -15.17
C PHE A 108 -8.31 2.99 -15.90
N GLU A 109 -8.74 1.97 -15.17
CA GLU A 109 -9.49 0.84 -15.70
C GLU A 109 -10.60 0.41 -14.73
N MET A 110 -11.82 0.25 -15.25
CA MET A 110 -12.97 -0.23 -14.48
C MET A 110 -13.83 -1.21 -15.28
N GLY A 111 -14.31 -2.25 -14.61
CA GLY A 111 -15.32 -3.17 -15.14
C GLY A 111 -15.22 -4.54 -14.48
N ILE A 112 -15.65 -5.60 -15.18
CA ILE A 112 -15.58 -6.97 -14.67
C ILE A 112 -14.50 -7.75 -15.42
N VAL A 113 -13.55 -8.33 -14.69
CA VAL A 113 -12.54 -9.24 -15.24
C VAL A 113 -12.64 -10.55 -14.48
N ASN A 114 -12.89 -11.65 -15.21
CA ASN A 114 -13.00 -13.00 -14.63
C ASN A 114 -14.00 -13.07 -13.46
N GLY A 115 -15.16 -12.41 -13.59
CA GLY A 115 -16.22 -12.40 -12.57
C GLY A 115 -15.94 -11.52 -11.35
N LYS A 116 -14.85 -10.74 -11.35
CA LYS A 116 -14.50 -9.80 -10.27
C LYS A 116 -14.58 -8.37 -10.75
N LEU A 117 -15.11 -7.50 -9.90
CA LEU A 117 -15.03 -6.05 -10.11
C LEU A 117 -13.57 -5.62 -10.05
N VAL A 118 -13.14 -4.91 -11.09
CA VAL A 118 -11.83 -4.29 -11.20
C VAL A 118 -12.03 -2.77 -11.18
N PHE A 119 -11.20 -2.10 -10.38
CA PHE A 119 -11.02 -0.65 -10.37
C PHE A 119 -9.53 -0.40 -10.11
N ASN A 120 -8.79 -0.03 -11.16
CA ASN A 120 -7.35 0.17 -11.10
C ASN A 120 -7.01 1.60 -11.52
N VAL A 121 -6.06 2.20 -10.81
CA VAL A 121 -5.49 3.51 -11.14
C VAL A 121 -3.99 3.36 -11.34
N TYR A 122 -3.46 4.04 -12.34
CA TYR A 122 -2.06 4.00 -12.72
C TYR A 122 -1.49 5.41 -12.86
N ASP A 123 -0.21 5.58 -12.53
CA ASP A 123 0.50 6.83 -12.78
C ASP A 123 0.86 6.99 -14.27
N ASN A 124 1.47 8.12 -14.62
CA ASN A 124 1.89 8.43 -16.00
C ASN A 124 3.06 7.57 -16.51
N ALA A 125 3.72 6.80 -15.64
CA ALA A 125 4.75 5.83 -15.99
C ALA A 125 4.18 4.39 -16.13
N GLY A 126 2.91 4.19 -15.80
CA GLY A 126 2.21 2.90 -15.90
C GLY A 126 2.29 2.06 -14.62
N ASN A 127 2.79 2.62 -13.52
CA ASN A 127 2.79 1.92 -12.24
C ASN A 127 1.39 1.96 -11.64
N LYS A 128 0.91 0.82 -11.14
CA LYS A 128 -0.37 0.76 -10.44
C LYS A 128 -0.25 1.49 -9.11
N THR A 129 -1.13 2.45 -8.86
CA THR A 129 -1.17 3.26 -7.63
C THR A 129 -2.35 2.88 -6.74
N MET A 130 -3.45 2.41 -7.32
CA MET A 130 -4.64 1.92 -6.60
C MET A 130 -5.20 0.68 -7.29
N GLU A 131 -5.70 -0.26 -6.50
CA GLU A 131 -6.47 -1.40 -6.99
C GLU A 131 -7.63 -1.75 -6.08
N MET A 132 -8.70 -2.26 -6.66
CA MET A 132 -9.81 -2.86 -5.93
C MET A 132 -9.72 -4.37 -6.03
N GLY A 133 -9.53 -5.02 -4.87
CA GLY A 133 -9.57 -6.47 -4.72
C GLY A 133 -10.77 -6.93 -3.90
N SER A 134 -10.75 -8.19 -3.45
CA SER A 134 -11.78 -8.72 -2.55
C SER A 134 -11.85 -8.02 -1.18
N GLN A 135 -10.83 -7.23 -0.84
CA GLN A 135 -10.70 -6.49 0.42
C GLN A 135 -11.11 -5.01 0.27
N GLY A 136 -11.67 -4.61 -0.86
CA GLY A 136 -11.98 -3.21 -1.17
C GLY A 136 -10.84 -2.51 -1.91
N ILE A 137 -10.79 -1.18 -1.80
CA ILE A 137 -9.79 -0.32 -2.46
C ILE A 137 -8.53 -0.27 -1.60
N ILE A 138 -7.39 -0.68 -2.18
CA ILE A 138 -6.07 -0.62 -1.56
C ILE A 138 -5.12 0.22 -2.43
N PHE A 139 -4.23 0.96 -1.78
CA PHE A 139 -3.11 1.60 -2.47
C PHE A 139 -2.02 0.54 -2.70
N SER A 140 -1.43 0.53 -3.90
CA SER A 140 -0.48 -0.51 -4.35
C SER A 140 0.74 -0.71 -3.42
N ASN A 141 1.09 0.32 -2.62
CA ASN A 141 2.17 0.28 -1.61
C ASN A 141 1.66 0.47 -0.18
N TYR A 142 0.42 0.06 0.13
CA TYR A 142 -0.12 0.23 1.48
C TYR A 142 0.70 -0.54 2.52
N ILE A 143 1.29 0.18 3.48
CA ILE A 143 1.87 -0.38 4.70
C ILE A 143 1.05 0.18 5.85
N PRO A 144 0.42 -0.66 6.70
CA PRO A 144 -0.34 -0.18 7.83
C PRO A 144 0.55 0.54 8.84
N ASP A 145 -0.03 1.46 9.60
CA ASP A 145 0.64 2.05 10.74
C ASP A 145 0.93 0.96 11.78
N SER A 146 2.08 1.04 12.46
CA SER A 146 2.50 0.00 13.40
C SER A 146 3.11 0.59 14.67
N TRP A 147 3.19 -0.26 15.69
CA TRP A 147 3.85 0.00 16.96
C TRP A 147 4.79 -1.15 17.28
N ASP A 148 6.08 -0.84 17.42
CA ASP A 148 7.11 -1.80 17.79
C ASP A 148 7.59 -1.53 19.23
N ASN A 149 7.82 -2.58 20.02
CA ASN A 149 8.35 -2.44 21.37
C ASN A 149 9.87 -2.65 21.41
N TYR A 150 10.54 -1.88 22.26
CA TYR A 150 11.98 -1.95 22.50
C TYR A 150 12.26 -1.90 24.00
N SER A 151 12.96 -2.89 24.52
CA SER A 151 13.45 -2.90 25.89
C SER A 151 14.83 -2.24 25.93
N LEU A 152 14.91 -1.02 26.46
CA LEU A 152 16.14 -0.22 26.44
C LEU A 152 16.74 -0.10 27.85
N LEU A 153 18.07 -0.04 27.91
CA LEU A 153 18.81 0.31 29.12
C LEU A 153 18.94 1.83 29.22
N ILE A 154 18.55 2.42 30.34
CA ILE A 154 18.72 3.85 30.62
C ILE A 154 20.17 4.10 31.05
N ILE A 155 20.82 5.08 30.43
CA ILE A 155 22.20 5.47 30.77
C ILE A 155 22.15 6.78 31.57
N PRO A 156 22.54 6.76 32.86
CA PRO A 156 22.51 7.95 33.70
C PRO A 156 23.39 9.06 33.12
N SER A 157 22.96 10.32 33.26
CA SER A 157 23.71 11.48 32.75
C SER A 157 25.17 11.52 33.23
N GLY A 158 25.44 11.13 34.48
CA GLY A 158 26.79 11.04 35.04
C GLY A 158 27.70 10.00 34.36
N SER A 159 27.13 9.01 33.65
CA SER A 159 27.86 7.99 32.89
C SER A 159 28.14 8.41 31.45
N THR A 160 27.76 9.63 31.05
CA THR A 160 27.88 10.12 29.67
C THR A 160 28.94 11.20 29.48
N THR A 161 29.76 11.44 30.51
CA THR A 161 30.77 12.52 30.54
C THR A 161 32.00 12.24 29.67
N SER A 162 32.28 10.98 29.36
CA SER A 162 33.33 10.54 28.43
C SER A 162 33.00 9.15 27.88
N ASP A 163 33.70 8.73 26.82
CA ASP A 163 33.54 7.38 26.27
C ASP A 163 33.94 6.29 27.28
N ALA A 164 34.96 6.56 28.11
CA ALA A 164 35.37 5.64 29.17
C ALA A 164 34.30 5.49 30.27
N ALA A 165 33.62 6.57 30.65
CA ALA A 165 32.51 6.50 31.59
C ALA A 165 31.32 5.72 31.01
N PHE A 166 31.09 5.87 29.71
CA PHE A 166 30.05 5.17 28.96
C PHE A 166 30.30 3.66 28.95
N GLU A 167 31.51 3.26 28.56
CA GLU A 167 31.94 1.87 28.54
C GLU A 167 31.92 1.27 29.95
N SER A 168 32.44 1.97 30.96
CA SER A 168 32.44 1.49 32.34
C SER A 168 31.02 1.23 32.87
N PHE A 169 30.05 2.10 32.54
CA PHE A 169 28.66 1.86 32.88
C PHE A 169 28.11 0.65 32.15
N LEU A 170 28.28 0.55 30.83
CA LEU A 170 27.78 -0.59 30.06
C LEU A 170 28.36 -1.92 30.52
N ARG A 171 29.66 -1.97 30.84
CA ARG A 171 30.31 -3.15 31.42
C ARG A 171 29.67 -3.57 32.75
N SER A 172 29.31 -2.61 33.61
CA SER A 172 28.62 -2.89 34.87
C SER A 172 27.21 -3.49 34.68
N GLN A 173 26.64 -3.35 33.49
CA GLN A 173 25.29 -3.83 33.14
C GLN A 173 25.32 -5.12 32.32
N LEU A 174 26.49 -5.72 32.09
CA LEU A 174 26.59 -7.02 31.44
C LEU A 174 26.23 -8.12 32.42
N ASN A 175 25.31 -8.99 32.00
CA ASN A 175 25.06 -10.26 32.64
C ASN A 175 25.81 -11.35 31.86
N ILE A 176 26.71 -12.03 32.54
CA ILE A 176 27.57 -13.04 31.93
C ILE A 176 27.28 -14.39 32.56
N THR A 177 26.84 -15.33 31.73
CA THR A 177 26.47 -16.68 32.17
C THR A 177 27.32 -17.71 31.44
N THR A 178 27.94 -18.63 32.17
CA THR A 178 28.70 -19.74 31.59
C THR A 178 27.82 -20.98 31.44
N HIS A 179 27.99 -21.67 30.33
CA HIS A 179 27.32 -22.91 29.98
C HIS A 179 28.37 -23.97 29.64
N GLN A 180 28.03 -25.24 29.81
CA GLN A 180 28.89 -26.36 29.44
C GLN A 180 28.08 -27.59 29.04
N ASN A 181 28.70 -28.42 28.21
CA ASN A 181 28.33 -29.80 27.93
C ASN A 181 29.50 -30.72 28.37
N ASP A 182 29.45 -32.01 28.00
CA ASP A 182 30.47 -32.99 28.43
C ASP A 182 31.88 -32.75 27.84
N THR A 183 32.03 -31.89 26.82
CA THR A 183 33.29 -31.68 26.09
C THR A 183 33.77 -30.23 26.13
N GLU A 184 32.85 -29.26 26.08
CA GLU A 184 33.12 -27.84 25.88
C GLU A 184 32.14 -26.97 26.68
N GLY A 185 32.52 -25.72 26.91
CA GLY A 185 31.64 -24.68 27.44
C GLY A 185 31.88 -23.33 26.81
N TRP A 186 30.92 -22.43 26.99
CA TRP A 186 30.91 -21.07 26.43
C TRP A 186 30.27 -20.10 27.42
N CYS A 187 30.47 -18.81 27.21
CA CYS A 187 29.74 -17.78 27.95
C CYS A 187 28.73 -17.07 27.05
N ASN A 188 27.55 -16.77 27.58
CA ASN A 188 26.62 -15.81 27.00
C ASN A 188 26.78 -14.46 27.72
N VAL A 189 26.80 -13.38 26.95
CA VAL A 189 26.93 -12.01 27.44
C VAL A 189 25.73 -11.22 26.96
N ASP A 190 24.89 -10.83 27.90
CA ASP A 190 23.66 -10.08 27.65
C ASP A 190 23.74 -8.71 28.35
N LEU A 191 23.29 -7.66 27.66
CA LEU A 191 23.11 -6.36 28.32
C LEU A 191 21.79 -6.36 29.11
N ASN A 192 21.84 -5.96 30.39
CA ASN A 192 20.64 -5.77 31.20
C ASN A 192 19.68 -4.76 30.54
N GLN A 193 18.38 -5.04 30.62
CA GLN A 193 17.32 -4.22 30.04
C GLN A 193 16.33 -3.83 31.13
N ASN A 194 16.06 -2.52 31.26
CA ASN A 194 15.43 -2.00 32.47
C ASN A 194 14.07 -1.35 32.19
N THR A 195 13.75 -1.01 30.94
CA THR A 195 12.51 -0.29 30.62
C THR A 195 12.04 -0.55 29.19
N THR A 196 10.76 -0.91 29.04
CA THR A 196 10.11 -1.09 27.74
C THR A 196 9.61 0.24 27.20
N TYR A 197 9.81 0.45 25.90
CA TYR A 197 9.35 1.63 25.16
C TYR A 197 8.67 1.21 23.87
N TRP A 198 7.83 2.09 23.33
CA TRP A 198 7.11 1.86 22.08
C TRP A 198 7.54 2.89 21.03
N ARG A 199 7.75 2.42 19.80
CA ARG A 199 8.04 3.25 18.63
C ARG A 199 6.90 3.15 17.64
N TYR A 200 6.36 4.29 17.24
CA TYR A 200 5.33 4.37 16.20
C TYR A 200 5.98 4.42 14.80
N SER A 201 5.37 3.74 13.83
CA SER A 201 5.61 3.96 12.41
C SER A 201 4.31 4.32 11.69
N ALA A 202 4.36 5.36 10.87
CA ALA A 202 3.21 5.87 10.12
C ALA A 202 2.88 5.05 8.86
N GLY A 203 3.61 3.97 8.60
CA GLY A 203 3.44 3.13 7.42
C GLY A 203 3.48 3.93 6.11
N VAL A 204 2.67 3.48 5.15
CA VAL A 204 2.44 4.10 3.85
C VAL A 204 0.94 4.04 3.58
N SER A 205 0.25 5.13 3.87
CA SER A 205 -1.20 5.28 3.79
C SER A 205 -1.57 6.69 3.36
N TYR A 206 -2.86 6.96 3.08
CA TYR A 206 -3.32 8.27 2.59
C TYR A 206 -3.03 9.44 3.54
N ASP A 207 -2.89 9.18 4.84
CA ASP A 207 -2.59 10.19 5.85
C ASP A 207 -1.21 10.03 6.50
N SER A 208 -0.43 9.01 6.11
CA SER A 208 0.91 8.74 6.65
C SER A 208 1.81 9.98 6.71
N ALA A 209 1.75 10.86 5.71
CA ALA A 209 2.50 12.12 5.67
C ALA A 209 2.22 13.03 6.89
N ASN A 210 0.97 13.10 7.36
CA ASN A 210 0.59 13.87 8.54
C ASN A 210 1.15 13.28 9.83
N TYR A 211 1.44 11.96 9.82
CA TYR A 211 1.86 11.20 10.97
C TYR A 211 3.35 10.89 11.02
N LYS A 212 4.12 11.18 9.94
CA LYS A 212 5.58 11.01 9.93
C LYS A 212 6.30 11.78 11.04
N GLN A 213 5.81 12.96 11.39
CA GLN A 213 6.32 13.76 12.52
C GLN A 213 6.18 13.07 13.89
N TYR A 214 5.40 12.00 13.99
CA TYR A 214 5.16 11.25 15.21
C TYR A 214 5.88 9.88 15.21
N GLU A 215 6.78 9.59 14.26
CA GLU A 215 7.63 8.38 14.29
C GLU A 215 8.72 8.47 15.38
N LYS A 216 8.29 8.46 16.65
CA LYS A 216 9.11 8.71 17.85
C LYS A 216 8.97 7.58 18.88
N PHE A 217 9.78 7.65 19.93
CA PHE A 217 9.67 6.79 21.11
C PHE A 217 8.74 7.40 22.18
N TYR A 218 7.83 6.58 22.71
CA TYR A 218 6.79 6.95 23.67
C TYR A 218 6.87 6.13 24.97
N PHE A 219 6.25 6.64 26.04
CA PHE A 219 6.13 5.94 27.32
C PHE A 219 5.27 4.67 27.20
N ASP A 220 5.52 3.72 28.10
CA ASP A 220 4.62 2.60 28.34
C ASP A 220 3.41 3.08 29.16
N THR A 221 2.38 3.53 28.45
CA THR A 221 1.03 3.66 29.00
C THR A 221 0.10 3.11 27.95
N ASP A 222 -0.25 1.84 28.08
CA ASP A 222 -1.17 1.14 27.18
C ASP A 222 -2.52 1.87 27.07
N ASN A 223 -2.68 2.61 25.96
CA ASN A 223 -3.94 3.03 25.35
C ASN A 223 -4.02 2.41 23.93
N SER A 224 -3.71 1.12 23.85
CA SER A 224 -3.77 0.21 22.70
C SER A 224 -3.90 0.86 21.31
N LYS A 225 -2.75 1.00 20.64
CA LYS A 225 -2.66 1.02 19.17
C LYS A 225 -3.36 2.18 18.44
N GLN A 226 -3.64 3.29 19.13
CA GLN A 226 -4.15 4.51 18.47
C GLN A 226 -3.02 5.36 17.90
N LYS A 227 -3.32 6.18 16.89
CA LYS A 227 -2.36 7.10 16.28
C LYS A 227 -1.89 8.15 17.30
N PRO A 228 -0.57 8.43 17.40
CA PRO A 228 -0.06 9.47 18.28
C PRO A 228 -0.45 10.88 17.80
N GLY A 229 -0.49 11.83 18.74
CA GLY A 229 -0.77 13.24 18.49
C GLY A 229 0.12 14.17 19.31
N ALA A 230 -0.14 15.48 19.23
CA ALA A 230 0.68 16.51 19.88
C ALA A 230 0.83 16.31 21.39
N SER A 231 -0.23 15.83 22.05
CA SER A 231 -0.30 15.60 23.49
C SER A 231 0.15 14.20 23.93
N THR A 232 0.54 13.31 23.01
CA THR A 232 0.99 11.96 23.37
C THR A 232 2.31 12.07 24.14
N PRO A 233 2.40 11.53 25.37
CA PRO A 233 3.58 11.67 26.22
C PRO A 233 4.83 11.08 25.55
N LYS A 234 5.78 11.96 25.22
CA LYS A 234 7.06 11.59 24.60
C LYS A 234 8.09 11.28 25.68
N LYS A 235 8.99 10.36 25.37
CA LYS A 235 10.09 9.96 26.26
C LYS A 235 11.03 11.13 26.58
N TRP A 236 11.65 11.06 27.77
CA TRP A 236 12.63 12.03 28.24
C TRP A 236 13.98 11.95 27.51
N ASP A 237 14.61 13.11 27.42
CA ASP A 237 15.90 13.32 26.79
C ASP A 237 17.00 12.55 27.54
N GLY A 238 17.89 11.89 26.80
CA GLY A 238 18.96 11.12 27.43
C GLY A 238 19.58 10.08 26.51
N TRP A 239 20.56 9.36 27.06
CA TRP A 239 21.21 8.25 26.38
C TRP A 239 20.62 6.91 26.82
N TYR A 240 20.49 6.01 25.85
CA TYR A 240 19.95 4.68 26.03
C TYR A 240 20.78 3.67 25.26
N ALA A 241 20.87 2.45 25.75
CA ALA A 241 21.44 1.34 24.99
C ALA A 241 20.35 0.40 24.49
N MET A 242 20.49 -0.02 23.24
CA MET A 242 19.69 -1.06 22.62
C MET A 242 20.06 -2.43 23.21
N PRO A 243 19.13 -3.42 23.16
CA PRO A 243 19.46 -4.81 23.44
C PRO A 243 20.70 -5.25 22.67
N ALA A 244 21.60 -5.93 23.36
CA ALA A 244 22.78 -6.52 22.77
C ALA A 244 23.03 -7.88 23.43
N HIS A 245 23.40 -8.85 22.61
CA HIS A 245 23.76 -10.19 23.00
C HIS A 245 25.03 -10.60 22.25
N ALA A 246 25.90 -11.34 22.92
CA ALA A 246 27.03 -12.00 22.30
C ALA A 246 27.26 -13.38 22.94
N GLN A 247 27.72 -14.33 22.15
CA GLN A 247 28.24 -15.59 22.62
C GLN A 247 29.78 -15.55 22.57
N GLY A 248 30.42 -16.05 23.61
CA GLY A 248 31.85 -16.28 23.65
C GLY A 248 32.28 -17.49 22.84
N SER A 249 33.58 -17.64 22.65
CA SER A 249 34.17 -18.79 21.96
C SER A 249 33.99 -20.08 22.76
N ASP A 250 33.73 -21.19 22.07
CA ASP A 250 33.75 -22.51 22.69
C ASP A 250 35.16 -22.79 23.26
N ALA A 251 35.20 -23.27 24.49
CA ALA A 251 36.43 -23.58 25.21
C ALA A 251 36.30 -24.94 25.92
N PRO A 252 37.39 -25.69 26.09
CA PRO A 252 37.37 -26.89 26.93
C PRO A 252 36.88 -26.59 28.35
N ILE A 253 36.32 -27.57 29.04
CA ILE A 253 35.94 -27.43 30.47
C ILE A 253 37.19 -27.07 31.29
N GLY A 254 37.11 -26.01 32.10
CA GLY A 254 38.26 -25.42 32.79
C GLY A 254 39.14 -24.50 31.92
N GLY A 255 38.68 -24.16 30.71
CA GLY A 255 39.31 -23.21 29.79
C GLY A 255 38.69 -21.80 29.86
N MET A 256 39.16 -20.91 28.98
CA MET A 256 38.67 -19.53 28.87
C MET A 256 37.85 -19.32 27.60
N SER A 257 36.60 -18.88 27.75
CA SER A 257 35.71 -18.46 26.67
C SER A 257 35.87 -16.95 26.44
N ASN A 258 36.34 -16.55 25.27
CA ASN A 258 36.54 -15.14 24.90
C ASN A 258 35.32 -14.58 24.21
N TRP A 259 34.88 -13.37 24.58
CA TRP A 259 33.70 -12.74 24.02
C TRP A 259 33.97 -11.33 23.52
N SER A 260 33.18 -10.90 22.54
CA SER A 260 33.13 -9.50 22.09
C SER A 260 31.68 -9.11 21.77
N ILE A 261 31.27 -7.96 22.29
CA ILE A 261 29.92 -7.41 22.11
C ILE A 261 30.03 -5.96 21.64
N THR A 262 29.17 -5.56 20.71
CA THR A 262 29.02 -4.16 20.31
C THR A 262 27.62 -3.70 20.66
N VAL A 263 27.55 -2.66 21.49
CA VAL A 263 26.29 -2.08 21.97
C VAL A 263 26.01 -0.81 21.18
N LEU A 264 24.83 -0.75 20.54
CA LEU A 264 24.32 0.47 19.93
C LEU A 264 23.66 1.34 20.99
N CYS A 265 24.20 2.53 21.18
CA CYS A 265 23.67 3.54 22.07
C CYS A 265 23.05 4.67 21.27
N ILE A 266 21.86 5.09 21.68
CA ILE A 266 21.09 6.15 21.03
C ILE A 266 20.84 7.28 22.01
N ARG A 267 20.93 8.51 21.51
CA ARG A 267 20.47 9.69 22.25
C ARG A 267 19.09 10.08 21.75
N LEU A 268 18.17 10.22 22.69
CA LEU A 268 16.82 10.71 22.41
C LEU A 268 16.69 12.17 22.85
N ALA A 269 15.99 12.96 22.04
CA ALA A 269 15.51 14.30 22.39
C ALA A 269 14.06 14.44 21.94
N GLY A 270 13.12 14.69 22.86
CA GLY A 270 11.69 14.74 22.58
C GLY A 270 11.13 13.45 21.93
N GLY A 271 11.72 12.29 22.27
CA GLY A 271 11.41 10.97 21.68
C GLY A 271 12.06 10.69 20.32
N GLU A 272 12.78 11.64 19.73
CA GLU A 272 13.46 11.50 18.44
C GLU A 272 14.91 11.04 18.63
N GLN A 273 15.39 10.13 17.76
CA GLN A 273 16.78 9.74 17.76
C GLN A 273 17.63 10.83 17.09
N VAL A 274 18.43 11.53 17.90
CA VAL A 274 19.25 12.66 17.44
C VAL A 274 20.73 12.31 17.30
N GLN A 275 21.18 11.23 17.94
CA GLN A 275 22.57 10.79 17.89
C GLN A 275 22.68 9.28 18.11
N THR A 276 23.72 8.66 17.56
CA THR A 276 24.09 7.27 17.82
C THR A 276 25.56 7.18 18.21
N LYS A 277 25.91 6.11 18.95
CA LYS A 277 27.27 5.75 19.32
C LYS A 277 27.35 4.23 19.46
N ASN A 278 28.37 3.60 18.89
CA ASN A 278 28.64 2.18 19.11
C ASN A 278 29.78 2.03 20.11
N ILE A 279 29.58 1.19 21.12
CA ILE A 279 30.61 0.85 22.11
C ILE A 279 30.90 -0.64 22.01
N SER A 280 32.13 -0.96 21.62
CA SER A 280 32.61 -2.34 21.54
C SER A 280 33.38 -2.70 22.80
N MET A 281 33.04 -3.84 23.38
CA MET A 281 33.67 -4.38 24.59
C MET A 281 34.06 -5.83 24.32
N SER A 282 35.11 -6.28 25.00
CA SER A 282 35.54 -7.66 25.01
C SER A 282 35.97 -8.07 26.41
N GLY A 283 36.02 -9.37 26.62
CA GLY A 283 36.44 -10.01 27.86
C GLY A 283 36.61 -11.51 27.67
N SER A 284 36.90 -12.19 28.78
CA SER A 284 37.10 -13.63 28.79
C SER A 284 36.60 -14.20 30.11
N GLU A 285 35.86 -15.30 30.04
CA GLU A 285 35.31 -15.96 31.22
C GLU A 285 35.86 -17.37 31.38
N PHE A 286 36.08 -17.77 32.62
CA PHE A 286 36.49 -19.13 32.93
C PHE A 286 35.27 -20.06 32.93
N ILE A 287 35.36 -21.17 32.21
CA ILE A 287 34.31 -22.20 32.21
C ILE A 287 34.47 -23.05 33.48
N HIS A 288 33.61 -22.78 34.45
CA HIS A 288 33.53 -23.57 35.68
C HIS A 288 32.95 -24.96 35.38
N PRO A 289 33.60 -26.04 35.86
CA PRO A 289 33.08 -27.40 35.76
C PRO A 289 31.80 -27.63 36.56
#